data_AF-A0A2R6KVS9-F1
#
_entry.id   AF-A0A2R6KVS9-F1
#
_cell.length_a   1.000
_cell.length_b   1.000
_cell.length_c   1.000
_cell.angle_alpha   90.00
_cell.angle_beta   90.00
_cell.angle_gamma   90.00
#
_symmetry.space_group_name_H-M   'P 1'
#
loop_
_entity.id
_entity.type
_entity.pdbx_description
1 polymer ?
#
loop_
_entity_poly.entity_id
_entity_poly.type
_entity_poly.pdbx_seq_one_letter_code
_entity_poly.pdbx_strand_id
1 'polypeptide(L)'
;MFHADPFLVASVLLVAGVVGSVLPAVPGGLLSTTGVGYYWWAGGDIAPLAFGLLVVLGLSALAGVALAVVAGPLGLVAGVFAVVFGLEFRRHGDARRGGRTAAYATAGILVSTAMQLLLTATMLGVFLLVA
;
A
#
# COMPACT_ATOMS: atom_id res chain seq x y z
N MET A 1 5.29 24.25 -34.63
CA MET A 1 6.32 24.12 -33.56
C MET A 1 5.92 25.06 -32.42
N PHE A 2 5.08 24.60 -31.49
CA PHE A 2 4.72 25.37 -30.31
C PHE A 2 5.95 25.40 -29.39
N HIS A 3 6.67 26.52 -29.37
CA HIS A 3 7.66 26.78 -28.34
C HIS A 3 6.87 27.05 -27.06
N ALA A 4 6.49 25.98 -26.35
CA ALA A 4 6.01 26.11 -24.99
C ALA A 4 7.16 26.75 -24.22
N ASP A 5 6.92 27.98 -23.77
CA ASP A 5 7.87 28.75 -23.00
C ASP A 5 8.29 27.91 -21.79
N PRO A 6 9.59 27.65 -21.60
CA PRO A 6 10.08 26.77 -20.52
C PRO A 6 9.56 27.17 -19.15
N PHE A 7 9.26 28.47 -18.98
CA PHE A 7 8.66 29.03 -17.79
C PHE A 7 7.23 28.52 -17.55
N LEU A 8 6.38 28.45 -18.58
CA LEU A 8 5.00 27.96 -18.47
C LEU A 8 4.97 26.44 -18.27
N VAL A 9 5.89 25.72 -18.93
CA VAL A 9 6.09 24.28 -18.69
C VAL A 9 6.52 24.03 -17.25
N ALA A 10 7.51 24.79 -16.75
CA ALA A 10 7.97 24.69 -15.36
C ALA A 10 6.85 25.05 -14.36
N SER A 11 6.08 26.10 -14.64
CA SER A 11 4.95 26.52 -13.80
C SER A 11 3.86 25.45 -13.74
N VAL A 12 3.52 24.84 -14.88
CA VAL A 12 2.51 23.76 -14.95
C VAL A 12 3.01 22.50 -14.25
N LEU A 13 4.27 22.13 -14.43
CA LEU A 13 4.88 21.00 -13.72
C LEU A 13 4.97 21.25 -12.21
N LEU A 14 5.25 22.50 -11.79
CA LEU A 14 5.25 22.91 -10.39
C LEU A 14 3.85 22.77 -9.79
N VAL A 15 2.82 23.28 -10.46
CA VAL A 15 1.43 23.16 -9.99
C VAL A 15 0.99 21.71 -9.96
N ALA A 16 1.32 20.91 -10.98
CA ALA A 16 1.06 19.48 -10.99
C ALA A 16 1.80 18.74 -9.86
N GLY A 17 3.04 19.15 -9.55
CA GLY A 17 3.82 18.64 -8.42
C GLY A 17 3.25 19.05 -7.07
N VAL A 18 2.74 20.28 -6.92
CA VAL A 18 2.07 20.78 -5.71
C VAL A 18 0.75 20.05 -5.49
N VAL A 19 -0.09 19.92 -6.52
CA VAL A 19 -1.35 19.17 -6.45
C VAL A 19 -1.07 17.67 -6.22
N GLY A 20 -0.05 17.13 -6.88
CA GLY A 20 0.50 15.79 -6.65
C GLY A 20 1.05 15.59 -5.24
N SER A 21 1.53 16.66 -4.60
CA SER A 21 2.04 16.69 -3.22
C SER A 21 0.93 16.85 -2.17
N VAL A 22 -0.30 17.21 -2.56
CA VAL A 22 -1.47 17.16 -1.66
C VAL A 22 -2.04 15.73 -1.57
N LEU A 23 -1.87 14.90 -2.61
CA LEU A 23 -2.24 13.48 -2.59
C LEU A 23 -1.58 12.64 -1.47
N PRO A 24 -0.30 12.81 -1.11
CA PRO A 24 0.29 12.12 0.05
C PRO A 24 -0.15 12.69 1.40
N ALA A 25 -0.73 13.89 1.43
CA ALA A 25 -1.13 14.56 2.67
C ALA A 25 -2.58 14.29 3.05
N VAL A 26 -3.47 13.89 2.12
CA VAL A 26 -4.82 13.47 2.49
C VAL A 26 -4.73 12.03 2.99
N PRO A 27 -4.75 11.79 4.32
CA PRO A 27 -4.65 10.45 4.84
C PRO A 27 -5.87 9.71 4.31
N GLY A 28 -5.65 8.62 3.59
CA GLY A 28 -6.75 7.79 3.07
C GLY A 28 -7.72 7.38 4.19
N GLY A 29 -7.20 7.26 5.42
CA GLY A 29 -7.98 7.10 6.64
C GLY A 29 -9.00 8.22 6.86
N LEU A 30 -8.61 9.50 6.78
CA LEU A 30 -9.52 10.63 7.01
C LEU A 30 -10.59 10.73 5.91
N LEU A 31 -10.21 10.62 4.64
CA LEU A 31 -11.19 10.59 3.55
C LEU A 31 -12.16 9.42 3.68
N SER A 32 -11.65 8.24 4.01
CA SER A 32 -12.45 7.05 4.23
C SER A 32 -13.40 7.21 5.42
N THR A 33 -12.94 7.74 6.56
CA THR A 33 -13.81 7.99 7.73
C THR A 33 -14.87 9.03 7.44
N THR A 34 -14.54 10.04 6.63
CA THR A 34 -15.50 11.07 6.22
C THR A 34 -16.57 10.49 5.29
N GLY A 35 -16.18 9.63 4.34
CA GLY A 35 -17.11 8.94 3.44
C GLY A 35 -18.05 7.97 4.18
N VAL A 36 -17.51 7.19 5.13
CA VAL A 36 -18.31 6.29 5.98
C VAL A 36 -19.28 7.10 6.85
N GLY A 37 -18.82 8.21 7.44
CA GLY A 37 -19.66 9.12 8.23
C GLY A 37 -20.79 9.73 7.41
N TYR A 38 -20.51 10.17 6.18
CA TYR A 38 -21.53 10.70 5.27
C TYR A 38 -22.58 9.65 4.89
N TYR A 39 -22.16 8.43 4.54
CA TYR A 39 -23.09 7.34 4.20
C TYR A 39 -24.00 6.98 5.38
N TRP A 40 -23.44 6.93 6.60
CA TRP A 40 -24.23 6.70 7.81
C TRP A 40 -25.23 7.83 8.06
N TRP A 41 -24.80 9.09 7.93
CA TRP A 41 -25.67 10.25 8.08
C TRP A 41 -26.78 10.31 7.01
N ALA A 42 -26.50 9.81 5.80
CA ALA A 42 -27.47 9.68 4.71
C ALA A 42 -28.49 8.54 4.92
N GLY A 43 -28.48 7.87 6.08
CA GLY A 43 -29.42 6.79 6.42
C GLY A 43 -28.97 5.40 5.99
N GLY A 44 -27.71 5.25 5.55
CA GLY A 44 -27.14 3.96 5.18
C GLY A 44 -26.74 3.13 6.40
N ASP A 45 -27.03 1.83 6.37
CA ASP A 45 -26.58 0.91 7.41
C ASP A 45 -25.12 0.51 7.20
N ILE A 46 -24.24 0.95 8.10
CA ILE A 46 -22.81 0.64 8.09
C ILE A 46 -22.49 -0.66 8.83
N ALA A 47 -23.41 -1.24 9.60
CA ALA A 47 -23.16 -2.43 10.41
C ALA A 47 -22.59 -3.63 9.60
N PRO A 48 -23.14 -4.00 8.43
CA PRO A 48 -22.58 -5.12 7.66
C PRO A 48 -21.21 -4.80 7.02
N LEU A 49 -21.00 -3.55 6.60
CA LEU A 49 -19.72 -3.10 6.03
C LEU A 49 -18.63 -3.03 7.10
N ALA A 50 -18.94 -2.45 8.26
CA ALA A 50 -18.05 -2.36 9.40
C ALA A 50 -17.70 -3.75 9.95
N PHE A 51 -18.68 -4.65 10.04
CA PHE A 51 -18.45 -6.05 10.45
C PHE A 51 -17.55 -6.78 9.45
N GLY A 52 -17.82 -6.68 8.14
CA GLY A 52 -16.98 -7.27 7.10
C GLY A 52 -15.54 -6.72 7.14
N LEU A 53 -15.39 -5.41 7.32
CA LEU A 53 -14.08 -4.77 7.44
C LEU A 53 -13.34 -5.24 8.70
N LEU A 54 -14.02 -5.31 9.85
CA LEU A 54 -13.46 -5.82 11.10
C LEU A 54 -13.00 -7.28 10.98
N VAL A 55 -13.79 -8.14 10.35
CA VAL A 55 -13.44 -9.54 10.12
C VAL A 55 -12.22 -9.65 9.21
N VAL A 56 -12.18 -8.90 8.10
CA VAL A 56 -11.04 -8.92 7.17
C VAL A 56 -9.78 -8.38 7.85
N LEU A 57 -9.86 -7.23 8.52
CA LEU A 57 -8.72 -6.63 9.23
C LEU A 57 -8.23 -7.55 10.36
N GLY A 58 -9.14 -8.14 11.13
CA GLY A 58 -8.83 -9.09 12.19
C GLY A 58 -8.13 -10.34 11.67
N LEU A 59 -8.64 -10.96 10.60
CA LEU A 59 -8.01 -12.12 9.96
C LEU A 59 -6.64 -11.78 9.36
N SER A 60 -6.51 -10.61 8.74
CA SER A 60 -5.25 -10.12 8.17
C SER A 60 -4.19 -9.89 9.25
N ALA A 61 -4.59 -9.27 10.37
CA ALA A 61 -3.73 -9.04 11.51
C ALA A 61 -3.32 -10.35 12.19
N LEU A 62 -4.26 -11.28 12.39
CA LEU A 62 -3.98 -12.61 12.94
C LEU A 62 -3.02 -13.40 12.05
N ALA A 63 -3.24 -13.39 10.73
CA ALA A 63 -2.34 -14.02 9.78
C ALA A 63 -0.95 -13.38 9.82
N GLY A 64 -0.88 -12.04 9.79
CA GLY A 64 0.37 -11.29 9.87
C GLY A 64 1.16 -11.57 11.15
N VAL A 65 0.49 -11.61 12.32
CA VAL A 65 1.11 -11.93 13.60
C VAL A 65 1.55 -13.39 13.66
N ALA A 66 0.70 -14.34 13.24
CA ALA A 66 1.05 -15.75 13.22
C ALA A 66 2.28 -16.03 12.33
N LEU A 67 2.37 -15.34 11.19
CA LEU A 67 3.49 -15.47 10.27
C LEU A 67 4.74 -14.74 10.76
N ALA A 68 4.58 -13.60 11.43
CA ALA A 68 5.70 -12.87 12.05
C ALA A 68 6.34 -13.67 13.18
N VAL A 69 5.56 -14.40 13.97
CA VAL A 69 6.04 -15.26 15.08
C VAL A 69 6.86 -16.45 14.57
N VAL A 70 6.52 -16.99 13.39
CA VAL A 70 7.16 -18.22 12.87
C VAL A 70 8.45 -17.94 12.08
N ALA A 71 8.57 -16.80 11.39
CA ALA A 71 9.68 -16.57 10.45
C ALA A 71 10.33 -15.17 10.49
N GLY A 72 9.94 -14.30 11.43
CA GLY A 72 10.42 -12.91 11.44
C GLY A 72 9.97 -12.15 10.18
N PRO A 73 10.74 -11.17 9.65
CA PRO A 73 10.35 -10.38 8.46
C PRO A 73 10.04 -11.23 7.23
N LEU A 74 10.68 -12.41 7.11
CA LEU A 74 10.47 -13.35 6.01
C LEU A 74 9.08 -14.01 6.06
N GLY A 75 8.51 -14.14 7.25
CA GLY A 75 7.14 -14.62 7.46
C GLY A 75 6.09 -13.67 6.89
N LEU A 76 6.32 -12.36 6.99
CA LEU A 76 5.42 -11.37 6.38
C LEU A 76 5.41 -11.48 4.85
N VAL A 77 6.58 -11.66 4.22
CA VAL A 77 6.67 -11.81 2.76
C VAL A 77 5.99 -13.11 2.30
N ALA A 78 6.28 -14.22 2.98
CA ALA A 78 5.65 -15.51 2.70
C ALA A 78 4.14 -15.48 2.95
N GLY A 79 3.71 -14.76 3.98
CA GLY A 79 2.31 -14.58 4.35
C GLY A 79 1.52 -13.80 3.33
N VAL A 80 2.04 -12.67 2.85
CA VAL A 80 1.38 -11.89 1.79
C VAL A 80 1.29 -12.71 0.50
N PHE A 81 2.36 -13.42 0.11
CA PHE A 81 2.32 -14.33 -1.04
C PHE A 81 1.23 -15.38 -0.89
N ALA A 82 1.15 -16.05 0.28
CA ALA A 82 0.17 -17.10 0.56
C ALA A 82 -1.28 -16.58 0.57
N VAL A 83 -1.53 -15.41 1.15
CA VAL A 83 -2.87 -14.80 1.22
C VAL A 83 -3.34 -14.37 -0.17
N VAL A 84 -2.50 -13.67 -0.95
CA VAL A 84 -2.85 -13.23 -2.30
C VAL A 84 -3.06 -14.43 -3.22
N PHE A 85 -2.17 -15.42 -3.17
CA PHE A 85 -2.31 -16.66 -3.93
C PHE A 85 -3.61 -17.40 -3.55
N GLY A 86 -3.91 -17.53 -2.25
CA GLY A 86 -5.11 -18.21 -1.76
C GLY A 86 -6.41 -17.51 -2.16
N LEU A 87 -6.46 -16.17 -2.10
CA LEU A 87 -7.61 -15.37 -2.54
C LEU A 87 -7.86 -15.50 -4.04
N GLU A 88 -6.79 -15.40 -4.85
CA GLU A 88 -6.89 -15.46 -6.30
C GLU A 88 -7.22 -16.88 -6.79
N PHE A 89 -6.68 -17.91 -6.12
CA PHE A 89 -6.99 -19.30 -6.40
C PHE A 89 -8.45 -19.64 -6.10
N ARG A 90 -9.02 -19.09 -5.01
CA ARG A 90 -10.44 -19.27 -4.70
C ARG A 90 -11.39 -18.50 -5.61
N ARG A 91 -10.97 -17.35 -6.14
CA ARG A 91 -11.80 -16.54 -7.03
C ARG A 91 -11.91 -17.08 -8.45
N HIS A 92 -10.83 -17.61 -8.99
CA HIS A 92 -10.76 -17.98 -10.41
C HIS A 92 -10.52 -19.46 -10.69
N GLY A 93 -10.19 -20.28 -9.67
CA GLY A 93 -9.93 -21.71 -9.83
C GLY A 93 -8.68 -22.05 -10.64
N ASP A 94 -7.86 -21.05 -10.97
CA ASP A 94 -6.81 -21.12 -11.99
C ASP A 94 -5.42 -20.83 -11.39
N ALA A 95 -4.73 -21.86 -10.92
CA ALA A 95 -3.45 -21.77 -10.19
C ALA A 95 -2.36 -20.98 -10.93
N ARG A 96 -2.32 -21.07 -12.26
CA ARG A 96 -1.30 -20.40 -13.08
C ARG A 96 -1.44 -18.89 -13.12
N ARG A 97 -2.67 -18.36 -13.07
CA ARG A 97 -2.93 -16.91 -13.08
C ARG A 97 -2.70 -16.32 -11.69
N GLY A 98 -3.22 -16.98 -10.64
CA GLY A 98 -3.02 -16.55 -9.26
C GLY A 98 -1.56 -16.50 -8.84
N GLY A 99 -0.74 -17.45 -9.30
CA GLY A 99 0.70 -17.47 -9.05
C GLY A 99 1.44 -16.27 -9.63
N ARG A 100 1.07 -15.81 -10.84
CA ARG A 100 1.73 -14.65 -11.48
C ARG A 100 1.36 -13.33 -10.80
N THR A 101 0.09 -13.13 -10.49
CA THR A 101 -0.37 -11.92 -9.79
C THR A 101 0.22 -11.83 -8.39
N ALA A 102 0.25 -12.94 -7.65
CA ALA A 102 0.91 -13.03 -6.35
C ALA A 102 2.42 -12.75 -6.46
N ALA A 103 3.09 -13.32 -7.48
CA ALA A 103 4.52 -13.08 -7.69
C ALA A 103 4.84 -11.61 -7.98
N TYR A 104 4.04 -10.92 -8.81
CA TYR A 104 4.25 -9.48 -9.05
C TYR A 104 4.01 -8.64 -7.80
N ALA A 105 2.99 -8.95 -6.99
CA ALA A 105 2.73 -8.25 -5.74
C ALA A 105 3.87 -8.45 -4.73
N THR A 106 4.35 -9.68 -4.56
CA THR A 106 5.46 -9.99 -3.66
C THR A 106 6.78 -9.39 -4.14
N ALA A 107 7.04 -9.40 -5.45
CA ALA A 107 8.18 -8.71 -6.03
C ALA A 107 8.12 -7.20 -5.78
N GLY A 108 6.95 -6.57 -5.94
CA GLY A 108 6.76 -5.16 -5.62
C GLY A 108 7.04 -4.82 -4.16
N ILE A 109 6.58 -5.66 -3.23
CA ILE A 109 6.83 -5.50 -1.79
C ILE A 109 8.33 -5.64 -1.50
N LEU A 110 9.00 -6.66 -2.05
CA LEU A 110 10.45 -6.88 -1.86
C LEU A 110 11.29 -5.73 -2.42
N VAL A 111 10.94 -5.19 -3.59
CA VAL A 111 11.64 -4.04 -4.17
C VAL A 111 11.49 -2.81 -3.27
N SER A 112 10.30 -2.57 -2.71
CA SER A 112 10.08 -1.47 -1.76
C SER A 112 10.89 -1.67 -0.47
N THR A 113 10.91 -2.89 0.08
CA THR A 113 11.73 -3.23 1.25
C THR A 113 13.22 -3.04 0.98
N ALA A 114 13.69 -3.45 -0.20
CA ALA A 114 15.08 -3.25 -0.62
C ALA A 114 15.44 -1.77 -0.71
N MET A 115 14.58 -0.94 -1.31
CA MET A 115 14.79 0.51 -1.35
C MET A 115 14.78 1.13 0.05
N GLN A 116 13.92 0.64 0.94
CA GLN A 116 13.86 1.14 2.31
C GLN A 116 15.11 0.79 3.12
N LEU A 117 15.66 -0.42 2.93
CA LEU A 117 16.95 -0.80 3.51
C LEU A 117 18.09 0.04 2.95
N LEU A 118 18.10 0.26 1.63
CA LEU A 118 19.06 1.13 0.98
C LEU A 118 19.02 2.52 1.60
N LEU A 119 17.84 3.15 1.65
CA LEU A 119 17.66 4.49 2.22
C LEU A 119 18.14 4.58 3.67
N THR A 120 17.79 3.58 4.48
CA THR A 120 18.19 3.49 5.89
C THR A 120 19.70 3.34 6.02
N ALA A 121 20.32 2.48 5.21
CA ALA A 121 21.76 2.28 5.20
C ALA A 121 22.51 3.53 4.72
N THR A 122 22.00 4.23 3.70
CA THR A 122 22.59 5.50 3.23
C THR A 122 22.51 6.55 4.32
N MET A 123 21.36 6.68 4.99
CA MET A 123 21.18 7.64 6.09
C MET A 123 22.12 7.33 7.26
N LEU A 124 22.24 6.06 7.65
CA LEU A 124 23.18 5.60 8.66
C LEU A 124 24.63 5.90 8.25
N GLY A 125 24.99 5.63 7.00
CA GLY A 125 26.32 5.92 6.45
C GLY A 125 26.67 7.39 6.49
N VAL A 126 25.72 8.27 6.16
CA VAL A 126 25.88 9.73 6.29
C VAL A 126 26.11 10.11 7.75
N PHE A 127 25.35 9.56 8.69
CA PHE A 127 25.54 9.82 10.12
C PHE A 127 26.92 9.42 10.62
N LEU A 128 27.41 8.24 10.22
CA LEU A 128 28.73 7.74 10.62
C LEU A 128 29.89 8.53 9.99
N LEU A 129 29.68 9.16 8.84
CA LEU A 129 30.68 10.05 8.23
C LEU A 129 30.74 11.43 8.89
N VAL A 130 29.65 11.87 9.52
CA VAL A 130 29.53 13.17 10.18
C VAL A 130 29.93 13.10 11.67
N ALA A 131 29.75 11.94 12.31
CA ALA A 131 30.13 11.67 13.70
C ALA A 131 31.65 11.50 13.88
#